data_AF-A0A956N9D7-F1
#
_entry.id   AF-A0A956N9D7-F1
#
_cell.length_a   1.000
_cell.length_b   1.000
_cell.length_c   1.000
_cell.angle_alpha   90.00
_cell.angle_beta   90.00
_cell.angle_gamma   90.00
#
_symmetry.space_group_name_H-M   'P 1'
#
loop_
_entity.id
_entity.type
_entity.pdbx_description
1 polymer ?
#
loop_
_entity_poly.entity_id
_entity_poly.type
_entity_poly.pdbx_seq_one_letter_code
_entity_poly.pdbx_strand_id
1 'polypeptide(L)'
;MIPVRPRRLGLVAALLLALAGRIAPAAAATGGTAGQPYASYWFPHELLNWTPASDPDAPYNRGSVPLADRFTDPATQVNPHAREGEAGVTAISIMYPSTSGNPSLGAPVFDTYAFGYWPYVDLLVFWGGSAGEGLILAPTADVIDSAHKNGVPVLGTVFFPPNVFGGQIGWVQDFVQQNGATFPVADKLIEVADHYGFDGWFINQETAGGDSTLALQMQGFLQYFQANKLPGQQIQWYDAMIDNGAIAWQNELNDRNAMFLEDGGRVSDSMFLNFGWSAGTNLADSRAKAIALGRNPYDVYAGVDVQGLGY
;
A
#
# COMPACT_ATOMS: atom_id res chain seq x y z
N MET A 1 -35.49 31.85 30.21
CA MET A 1 -34.18 32.45 29.83
C MET A 1 -33.14 31.34 29.89
N ILE A 2 -32.79 30.78 28.74
CA ILE A 2 -31.84 29.67 28.61
C ILE A 2 -30.43 30.29 28.54
N PRO A 3 -29.47 29.87 29.39
CA PRO A 3 -28.14 30.47 29.38
C PRO A 3 -27.34 29.94 28.19
N VAL A 4 -26.82 30.87 27.38
CA VAL A 4 -25.86 30.62 26.31
C VAL A 4 -24.54 30.19 26.96
N ARG A 5 -24.08 28.97 26.66
CA ARG A 5 -22.70 28.53 26.99
C ARG A 5 -21.72 29.08 25.95
N PRO A 6 -20.51 29.51 26.37
CA PRO A 6 -19.52 30.08 25.46
C PRO A 6 -18.92 28.99 24.56
N ARG A 7 -18.76 29.30 23.26
CA ARG A 7 -17.99 28.47 22.32
C ARG A 7 -16.54 28.47 22.76
N ARG A 8 -16.03 27.33 23.22
CA ARG A 8 -14.59 27.07 23.29
C ARG A 8 -14.12 26.80 21.86
N LEU A 9 -13.24 27.65 21.33
CA LEU A 9 -12.36 27.28 20.23
C LEU A 9 -11.48 26.12 20.75
N GLY A 10 -11.85 24.89 20.38
CA GLY A 10 -11.00 23.73 20.58
C GLY A 10 -10.12 23.57 19.36
N LEU A 11 -8.81 23.69 19.53
CA LEU A 11 -7.82 23.11 18.63
C LEU A 11 -8.19 21.62 18.47
N VAL A 12 -8.61 21.21 17.28
CA VAL A 12 -8.70 19.80 16.93
C VAL A 12 -7.28 19.37 16.62
N ALA A 13 -6.57 18.87 17.65
CA ALA A 13 -5.36 18.11 17.45
C ALA A 13 -5.76 16.82 16.73
N ALA A 14 -5.21 16.58 15.54
CA ALA A 14 -5.32 15.32 14.82
C ALA A 14 -4.84 14.21 15.75
N LEU A 15 -5.80 13.41 16.22
CA LEU A 15 -5.56 12.33 17.14
C LEU A 15 -5.04 11.16 16.29
N LEU A 16 -3.72 10.99 16.25
CA LEU A 16 -3.08 9.73 15.86
C LEU A 16 -3.57 8.65 16.82
N LEU A 17 -4.65 7.96 16.44
CA LEU A 17 -5.07 6.73 17.09
C LEU A 17 -4.48 5.54 16.33
N ALA A 18 -3.15 5.46 16.30
CA ALA A 18 -2.50 4.17 16.23
C ALA A 18 -2.80 3.47 17.55
N LEU A 19 -3.97 2.82 17.65
CA LEU A 19 -4.32 2.03 18.80
C LEU A 19 -3.36 0.84 18.82
N ALA A 20 -2.31 0.98 19.61
CA ALA A 20 -1.54 -0.14 20.14
C ALA A 20 -2.52 -1.02 20.95
N GLY A 21 -3.28 -1.85 20.25
CA GLY A 21 -3.64 -3.14 20.80
C GLY A 21 -2.34 -3.75 21.29
N ARG A 22 -2.31 -4.24 22.53
CA ARG A 22 -1.15 -4.94 23.08
C ARG A 22 -0.89 -6.16 22.21
N ILE A 23 -0.16 -6.01 21.12
CA ILE A 23 0.55 -7.11 20.50
C ILE A 23 1.66 -7.38 21.51
N ALA A 24 1.43 -8.37 22.36
CA ALA A 24 2.53 -9.01 23.08
C ALA A 24 3.65 -9.24 22.06
N PRO A 25 4.94 -9.05 22.42
CA PRO A 25 6.00 -9.28 21.45
C PRO A 25 5.75 -10.65 20.83
N ALA A 26 5.40 -10.67 19.54
CA ALA A 26 5.35 -11.91 18.81
C ALA A 26 6.79 -12.40 18.86
N ALA A 27 7.05 -13.38 19.72
CA ALA A 27 8.21 -14.21 19.57
C ALA A 27 8.21 -14.59 18.09
N ALA A 28 9.28 -14.27 17.36
CA ALA A 28 9.43 -14.64 15.96
C ALA A 28 8.91 -16.06 15.81
N ALA A 29 7.79 -16.21 15.10
CA ALA A 29 7.08 -17.47 15.04
C ALA A 29 7.92 -18.41 14.17
N THR A 30 8.91 -19.05 14.77
CA THR A 30 9.62 -20.20 14.22
C THR A 30 8.76 -21.48 14.28
N GLY A 31 7.44 -21.32 14.43
CA GLY A 31 6.46 -22.39 14.59
C GLY A 31 5.66 -22.64 13.32
N GLY A 32 6.33 -22.77 12.17
CA GLY A 32 5.67 -23.24 10.96
C GLY A 32 5.22 -24.68 11.12
N THR A 33 4.02 -25.02 10.65
CA THR A 33 3.60 -26.41 10.51
C THR A 33 4.48 -27.07 9.45
N ALA A 34 5.07 -28.23 9.76
CA ALA A 34 6.01 -28.90 8.86
C ALA A 34 5.39 -29.13 7.47
N GLY A 35 6.04 -28.61 6.42
CA GLY A 35 5.60 -28.73 5.03
C GLY A 35 4.54 -27.72 4.57
N GLN A 36 4.14 -26.77 5.44
CA GLN A 36 3.28 -25.65 5.04
C GLN A 36 4.13 -24.54 4.42
N PRO A 37 3.84 -24.09 3.19
CA PRO A 37 4.47 -22.91 2.62
C PRO A 37 3.84 -21.63 3.19
N TYR A 38 4.66 -20.58 3.29
CA TYR A 38 4.26 -19.27 3.78
C TYR A 38 4.58 -18.15 2.79
N ALA A 39 3.86 -17.04 2.91
CA ALA A 39 4.11 -15.81 2.16
C ALA A 39 5.55 -15.37 2.34
N SER A 40 6.18 -14.95 1.25
CA SER A 40 7.51 -14.38 1.33
C SER A 40 7.45 -12.94 1.85
N TYR A 41 8.32 -12.64 2.80
CA TYR A 41 8.54 -11.28 3.33
C TYR A 41 10.03 -11.05 3.57
N TRP A 42 10.46 -9.79 3.49
CA TRP A 42 11.87 -9.45 3.50
C TRP A 42 12.15 -8.09 4.13
N PHE A 43 13.35 -7.95 4.68
CA PHE A 43 14.06 -6.68 4.71
C PHE A 43 14.75 -6.42 3.35
N PRO A 44 15.08 -5.16 2.99
CA PRO A 44 15.68 -4.84 1.69
C PRO A 44 16.91 -5.69 1.35
N HIS A 45 17.82 -5.91 2.30
CA HIS A 45 19.03 -6.70 2.09
C HIS A 45 18.77 -8.19 1.85
N GLU A 46 17.68 -8.75 2.38
CA GLU A 46 17.29 -10.14 2.16
C GLU A 46 16.70 -10.30 0.74
N LEU A 47 15.85 -9.35 0.34
CA LEU A 47 15.23 -9.32 -0.99
C LEU A 47 16.29 -9.31 -2.12
N LEU A 48 17.41 -8.62 -1.94
CA LEU A 48 18.50 -8.59 -2.93
C LEU A 48 19.08 -9.98 -3.22
N ASN A 49 19.05 -10.88 -2.24
CA ASN A 49 19.55 -12.24 -2.36
C ASN A 49 18.45 -13.23 -2.79
N TRP A 50 17.19 -12.80 -2.82
CA TRP A 50 16.08 -13.65 -3.20
C TRP A 50 16.17 -14.01 -4.69
N THR A 51 15.96 -15.28 -4.98
CA THR A 51 15.66 -15.80 -6.31
C THR A 51 14.55 -16.86 -6.15
N PRO A 52 13.74 -17.12 -7.19
CA PRO A 52 12.79 -18.22 -7.18
C PRO A 52 13.39 -19.57 -6.81
N ALA A 53 14.64 -19.82 -7.22
CA ALA A 53 15.31 -21.10 -6.99
C ALA A 53 15.87 -21.25 -5.57
N SER A 54 16.11 -20.14 -4.86
CA SER A 54 16.61 -20.17 -3.48
C SER A 54 15.51 -20.23 -2.42
N ASP A 55 14.26 -19.95 -2.81
CA ASP A 55 13.11 -19.93 -1.92
C ASP A 55 12.26 -21.21 -2.12
N PRO A 56 12.24 -22.15 -1.15
CA PRO A 56 11.48 -23.39 -1.28
C PRO A 56 9.96 -23.18 -1.30
N ASP A 57 9.48 -22.04 -0.79
CA ASP A 57 8.06 -21.70 -0.75
C ASP A 57 7.62 -20.95 -2.01
N ALA A 58 8.56 -20.38 -2.78
CA ALA A 58 8.28 -19.62 -4.01
C ALA A 58 7.34 -20.34 -5.00
N PRO A 59 7.46 -21.66 -5.27
CA PRO A 59 6.52 -22.36 -6.14
C PRO A 59 5.06 -22.34 -5.66
N TYR A 60 4.83 -22.20 -4.35
CA TYR A 60 3.50 -22.17 -3.73
C TYR A 60 2.94 -20.75 -3.54
N ASN A 61 3.80 -19.73 -3.60
CA ASN A 61 3.41 -18.32 -3.54
C ASN A 61 3.02 -17.73 -4.90
N ARG A 62 3.17 -18.51 -5.98
CA ARG A 62 2.78 -18.08 -7.32
C ARG A 62 1.28 -18.22 -7.55
N GLY A 63 0.62 -17.11 -7.88
CA GLY A 63 -0.73 -17.09 -8.40
C GLY A 63 -0.84 -17.89 -9.71
N SER A 64 -1.94 -18.62 -9.86
CA SER A 64 -2.25 -19.48 -10.99
C SER A 64 -3.39 -18.96 -11.86
N VAL A 65 -4.17 -18.00 -11.38
CA VAL A 65 -5.31 -17.40 -12.08
C VAL A 65 -4.89 -16.07 -12.71
N PRO A 66 -5.04 -15.90 -14.04
CA PRO A 66 -4.80 -14.61 -14.68
C PRO A 66 -5.86 -13.59 -14.28
N LEU A 67 -5.48 -12.31 -14.22
CA LEU A 67 -6.40 -11.20 -13.97
C LEU A 67 -7.53 -11.19 -15.00
N ALA A 68 -8.77 -11.36 -14.53
CA ALA A 68 -9.94 -11.39 -15.39
C ALA A 68 -10.36 -9.98 -15.86
N ASP A 69 -10.92 -9.90 -17.06
CA ASP A 69 -11.56 -8.66 -17.52
C ASP A 69 -12.83 -8.37 -16.69
N ARG A 70 -13.08 -7.08 -16.45
CA ARG A 70 -14.32 -6.61 -15.81
C ARG A 70 -15.20 -5.88 -16.82
N PHE A 71 -16.50 -5.83 -16.53
CA PHE A 71 -17.47 -5.06 -17.30
C PHE A 71 -18.47 -4.38 -16.37
N THR A 72 -19.07 -3.32 -16.88
CA THR A 72 -20.17 -2.57 -16.28
C THR A 72 -21.33 -2.59 -17.28
N ASP A 73 -22.54 -2.88 -16.81
CA ASP A 73 -23.76 -2.84 -17.63
C ASP A 73 -24.68 -1.73 -17.09
N PRO A 74 -24.78 -0.57 -17.77
CA PRO A 74 -25.65 0.52 -17.36
C PRO A 74 -27.12 0.12 -17.19
N ALA A 75 -27.60 -0.92 -17.90
CA ALA A 75 -28.96 -1.42 -17.75
C ALA A 75 -29.20 -2.12 -16.42
N THR A 76 -28.14 -2.54 -15.73
CA THR A 76 -28.20 -3.20 -14.42
C THR A 76 -27.87 -2.28 -13.25
N GLN A 77 -27.67 -0.97 -13.50
CA GLN A 77 -27.36 0.00 -12.44
C GLN A 77 -28.53 0.12 -11.45
N VAL A 78 -28.32 -0.37 -10.23
CA VAL A 78 -29.32 -0.37 -9.17
C VAL A 78 -29.32 0.90 -8.32
N ASN A 79 -28.21 1.65 -8.32
CA ASN A 79 -28.07 2.87 -7.51
C ASN A 79 -27.89 4.09 -8.44
N PRO A 80 -28.85 5.05 -8.45
CA PRO A 80 -28.75 6.24 -9.31
C PRO A 80 -27.62 7.20 -8.92
N HIS A 81 -26.98 6.99 -7.77
CA HIS A 81 -25.83 7.77 -7.31
C HIS A 81 -24.49 7.08 -7.59
N ALA A 82 -24.48 5.82 -8.02
CA ALA A 82 -23.26 5.15 -8.46
C ALA A 82 -22.88 5.66 -9.86
N ARG A 83 -21.59 5.95 -10.05
CA ARG A 83 -21.09 6.61 -11.26
C ARG A 83 -19.99 5.77 -11.87
N GLU A 84 -20.24 5.28 -13.06
CA GLU A 84 -19.29 4.50 -13.84
C GLU A 84 -18.13 5.38 -14.32
N GLY A 85 -16.90 4.84 -14.29
CA GLY A 85 -15.70 5.55 -14.74
C GLY A 85 -15.27 6.73 -13.86
N GLU A 86 -15.92 6.94 -12.72
CA GLU A 86 -15.51 7.89 -11.68
C GLU A 86 -14.74 7.16 -10.56
N ALA A 87 -14.91 7.56 -9.30
CA ALA A 87 -14.16 7.09 -8.15
C ALA A 87 -14.07 5.56 -8.06
N GLY A 88 -12.88 5.08 -7.73
CA GLY A 88 -12.63 3.67 -7.39
C GLY A 88 -12.40 3.45 -5.90
N VAL A 89 -12.38 2.18 -5.49
CA VAL A 89 -12.09 1.75 -4.12
C VAL A 89 -10.80 0.94 -4.10
N THR A 90 -9.80 1.44 -3.38
CA THR A 90 -8.68 0.62 -2.93
C THR A 90 -9.01 0.06 -1.55
N ALA A 91 -9.00 -1.27 -1.41
CA ALA A 91 -9.15 -1.95 -0.13
C ALA A 91 -7.75 -2.30 0.42
N ILE A 92 -7.37 -1.68 1.53
CA ILE A 92 -6.14 -2.04 2.26
C ILE A 92 -6.51 -3.03 3.36
N SER A 93 -6.20 -4.31 3.13
CA SER A 93 -6.79 -5.40 3.93
C SER A 93 -5.73 -6.26 4.61
N ILE A 94 -5.88 -6.42 5.92
CA ILE A 94 -5.17 -7.41 6.73
C ILE A 94 -5.79 -8.78 6.43
N MET A 95 -5.33 -9.44 5.38
CA MET A 95 -5.86 -10.75 4.97
C MET A 95 -5.52 -11.84 6.00
N TYR A 96 -4.41 -11.65 6.73
CA TYR A 96 -3.90 -12.54 7.75
C TYR A 96 -3.35 -11.73 8.94
N PRO A 97 -3.37 -12.28 10.17
CA PRO A 97 -3.15 -11.50 11.40
C PRO A 97 -1.72 -10.97 11.61
N SER A 98 -0.74 -11.44 10.82
CA SER A 98 0.68 -11.09 10.95
C SER A 98 1.34 -10.96 9.58
N THR A 99 2.57 -10.42 9.55
CA THR A 99 3.38 -10.42 8.32
C THR A 99 3.94 -11.81 8.05
N SER A 100 4.48 -12.41 9.11
CA SER A 100 5.02 -13.76 9.10
C SER A 100 3.91 -14.80 9.28
N GLY A 101 4.15 -16.02 8.78
CA GLY A 101 3.24 -17.14 9.00
C GLY A 101 1.95 -17.12 8.18
N ASN A 102 1.84 -16.25 7.17
CA ASN A 102 0.70 -16.21 6.24
C ASN A 102 0.75 -17.43 5.32
N PRO A 103 -0.18 -18.40 5.42
CA PRO A 103 -0.11 -19.62 4.64
C PRO A 103 -0.35 -19.32 3.15
N SER A 104 0.54 -19.78 2.27
CA SER A 104 0.48 -19.44 0.83
C SER A 104 -0.81 -19.87 0.14
N LEU A 105 -1.44 -20.94 0.63
CA LEU A 105 -2.61 -21.60 0.05
C LEU A 105 -3.75 -21.79 1.06
N GLY A 106 -3.77 -20.96 2.12
CA GLY A 106 -4.69 -21.09 3.23
C GLY A 106 -4.30 -22.15 4.26
N ALA A 107 -5.12 -22.28 5.30
CA ALA A 107 -4.92 -23.17 6.45
C ALA A 107 -6.22 -23.91 6.81
N PRO A 108 -6.18 -25.00 7.61
CA PRO A 108 -7.37 -25.71 8.07
C PRO A 108 -8.12 -24.94 9.18
N VAL A 109 -8.41 -23.68 8.95
CA VAL A 109 -9.11 -22.75 9.83
C VAL A 109 -10.29 -22.16 9.07
N PHE A 110 -11.50 -22.28 9.63
CA PHE A 110 -12.71 -21.75 8.99
C PHE A 110 -12.82 -20.23 9.12
N ASP A 111 -12.44 -19.68 10.28
CA ASP A 111 -12.49 -18.26 10.56
C ASP A 111 -11.29 -17.55 9.90
N THR A 112 -11.49 -17.11 8.67
CA THR A 112 -10.53 -16.38 7.84
C THR A 112 -11.22 -15.18 7.19
N TYR A 113 -10.43 -14.21 6.71
CA TYR A 113 -10.95 -13.10 5.94
C TYR A 113 -11.27 -13.52 4.50
N ALA A 114 -12.36 -14.28 4.34
CA ALA A 114 -12.89 -14.73 3.05
C ALA A 114 -13.59 -13.57 2.32
N PHE A 115 -12.82 -12.59 1.84
CA PHE A 115 -13.34 -11.40 1.18
C PHE A 115 -14.18 -11.76 -0.07
N GLY A 116 -15.34 -11.11 -0.20
CA GLY A 116 -16.33 -11.42 -1.24
C GLY A 116 -16.96 -10.21 -1.93
N TYR A 117 -16.56 -8.99 -1.60
CA TYR A 117 -17.12 -7.75 -2.18
C TYR A 117 -16.32 -7.25 -3.40
N TRP A 118 -15.75 -8.17 -4.18
CA TRP A 118 -14.92 -7.88 -5.34
C TRP A 118 -15.54 -6.94 -6.38
N PRO A 119 -16.85 -6.98 -6.69
CA PRO A 119 -17.44 -6.06 -7.67
C PRO A 119 -17.34 -4.57 -7.30
N TYR A 120 -17.03 -4.24 -6.05
CA TYR A 120 -16.93 -2.88 -5.54
C TYR A 120 -15.51 -2.43 -5.22
N VAL A 121 -14.50 -3.26 -5.48
CA VAL A 121 -13.09 -2.97 -5.24
C VAL A 121 -12.35 -2.93 -6.57
N ASP A 122 -11.55 -1.91 -6.77
CA ASP A 122 -10.74 -1.71 -7.98
C ASP A 122 -9.29 -2.12 -7.76
N LEU A 123 -8.85 -2.15 -6.51
CA LEU A 123 -7.49 -2.49 -6.12
C LEU A 123 -7.50 -3.10 -4.72
N LEU A 124 -6.86 -4.25 -4.55
CA LEU A 124 -6.59 -4.82 -3.24
C LEU A 124 -5.13 -4.54 -2.87
N VAL A 125 -4.89 -4.05 -1.66
CA VAL A 125 -3.55 -4.03 -1.05
C VAL A 125 -3.51 -5.10 0.03
N PHE A 126 -2.62 -6.08 -0.15
CA PHE A 126 -2.34 -7.12 0.82
C PHE A 126 -1.50 -6.53 1.95
N TRP A 127 -2.17 -6.06 3.00
CA TRP A 127 -1.53 -5.29 4.05
C TRP A 127 -0.70 -6.17 4.98
N GLY A 128 0.52 -5.72 5.25
CA GLY A 128 1.37 -6.24 6.31
C GLY A 128 2.73 -5.54 6.29
N GLY A 129 3.69 -6.14 6.95
CA GLY A 129 5.00 -5.55 7.21
C GLY A 129 5.11 -5.07 8.65
N SER A 130 6.26 -5.32 9.27
CA SER A 130 6.57 -4.83 10.61
C SER A 130 8.08 -4.80 10.83
N ALA A 131 8.54 -3.95 11.76
CA ALA A 131 9.95 -3.85 12.10
C ALA A 131 10.55 -5.15 12.66
N GLY A 132 9.71 -6.06 13.17
CA GLY A 132 10.13 -7.32 13.78
C GLY A 132 10.07 -8.54 12.85
N GLU A 133 9.41 -8.43 11.70
CA GLU A 133 9.18 -9.56 10.80
C GLU A 133 9.81 -9.32 9.43
N GLY A 134 9.57 -8.17 8.82
CA GLY A 134 9.99 -7.82 7.46
C GLY A 134 9.19 -6.63 6.95
N LEU A 135 9.76 -5.86 6.02
CA LEU A 135 9.19 -4.60 5.54
C LEU A 135 8.49 -4.73 4.20
N ILE A 136 8.86 -5.75 3.42
CA ILE A 136 8.37 -6.01 2.07
C ILE A 136 7.61 -7.33 2.13
N LEU A 137 6.31 -7.31 1.89
CA LEU A 137 5.44 -8.48 1.96
C LEU A 137 4.75 -8.70 0.61
N ALA A 138 5.01 -9.85 0.00
CA ALA A 138 4.29 -10.29 -1.19
C ALA A 138 2.94 -10.91 -0.82
N PRO A 139 1.89 -10.74 -1.65
CA PRO A 139 0.61 -11.42 -1.46
C PRO A 139 0.75 -12.92 -1.64
N THR A 140 -0.09 -13.68 -0.93
CA THR A 140 -0.18 -15.15 -1.06
C THR A 140 -0.97 -15.57 -2.30
N ALA A 141 -0.68 -16.76 -2.82
CA ALA A 141 -1.30 -17.26 -4.06
C ALA A 141 -2.83 -17.37 -3.97
N ASP A 142 -3.37 -17.74 -2.81
CA ASP A 142 -4.82 -17.80 -2.58
C ASP A 142 -5.50 -16.42 -2.70
N VAL A 143 -4.85 -15.35 -2.24
CA VAL A 143 -5.36 -13.98 -2.37
C VAL A 143 -5.23 -13.47 -3.80
N ILE A 144 -4.07 -13.71 -4.44
CA ILE A 144 -3.86 -13.38 -5.85
C ILE A 144 -4.95 -14.04 -6.69
N ASP A 145 -5.12 -15.36 -6.55
CA ASP A 145 -6.07 -16.12 -7.36
C ASP A 145 -7.53 -15.70 -7.12
N SER A 146 -7.89 -15.42 -5.87
CA SER A 146 -9.24 -14.97 -5.52
C SER A 146 -9.55 -13.60 -6.12
N ALA A 147 -8.62 -12.65 -6.01
CA ALA A 147 -8.80 -11.30 -6.56
C ALA A 147 -8.78 -11.32 -8.10
N HIS A 148 -7.81 -12.01 -8.71
CA HIS A 148 -7.66 -12.12 -10.16
C HIS A 148 -8.86 -12.78 -10.83
N LYS A 149 -9.42 -13.82 -10.22
CA LYS A 149 -10.66 -14.45 -10.69
C LYS A 149 -11.82 -13.46 -10.79
N ASN A 150 -11.82 -12.42 -9.97
CA ASN A 150 -12.83 -11.35 -9.96
C ASN A 150 -12.37 -10.07 -10.67
N GLY A 151 -11.22 -10.11 -11.36
CA GLY A 151 -10.69 -8.97 -12.11
C GLY A 151 -10.17 -7.83 -11.25
N VAL A 152 -9.78 -8.11 -10.01
CA VAL A 152 -9.21 -7.13 -9.09
C VAL A 152 -7.70 -7.32 -8.99
N PRO A 153 -6.87 -6.33 -9.36
CA PRO A 153 -5.43 -6.39 -9.17
C PRO A 153 -5.06 -6.36 -7.67
N VAL A 154 -3.95 -7.00 -7.33
CA VAL A 154 -3.42 -7.12 -5.96
C VAL A 154 -2.03 -6.51 -5.86
N LEU A 155 -1.84 -5.60 -4.90
CA LEU A 155 -0.52 -5.09 -4.54
C LEU A 155 0.01 -5.78 -3.29
N GLY A 156 1.29 -6.10 -3.31
CA GLY A 156 2.07 -6.33 -2.10
C GLY A 156 2.28 -5.02 -1.33
N THR A 157 2.82 -5.12 -0.12
CA THR A 157 3.10 -3.95 0.73
C THR A 157 4.60 -3.78 0.95
N VAL A 158 5.08 -2.56 0.77
CA VAL A 158 6.34 -2.07 1.32
C VAL A 158 6.01 -1.10 2.43
N PHE A 159 6.25 -1.47 3.68
CA PHE A 159 5.95 -0.66 4.84
C PHE A 159 7.22 -0.33 5.62
N PHE A 160 7.52 0.96 5.76
CA PHE A 160 8.55 1.47 6.64
C PHE A 160 7.88 2.01 7.91
N PRO A 161 7.94 1.31 9.05
CA PRO A 161 7.16 1.66 10.23
C PRO A 161 7.55 3.01 10.83
N PRO A 162 6.64 3.69 11.55
CA PRO A 162 7.03 4.82 12.40
C PRO A 162 8.15 4.43 13.38
N ASN A 163 9.03 5.38 13.73
CA ASN A 163 10.15 5.10 14.64
C ASN A 163 9.69 4.55 16.01
N VAL A 164 8.52 4.98 16.49
CA VAL A 164 7.92 4.49 17.74
C VAL A 164 7.54 3.01 17.69
N PHE A 165 7.40 2.43 16.50
CA PHE A 165 7.16 1.01 16.24
C PHE A 165 8.40 0.29 15.71
N GLY A 166 9.58 0.85 15.92
CA GLY A 166 10.87 0.24 15.56
C GLY A 166 11.37 0.60 14.16
N GLY A 167 10.75 1.55 13.48
CA GLY A 167 11.21 2.08 12.19
C GLY A 167 12.62 2.64 12.24
N GLN A 168 13.45 2.22 11.29
CA GLN A 168 14.84 2.66 11.14
C GLN A 168 15.05 3.31 9.78
N ILE A 169 15.54 4.54 9.75
CA ILE A 169 15.73 5.28 8.50
C ILE A 169 16.75 4.60 7.57
N GLY A 170 17.68 3.83 8.14
CA GLY A 170 18.63 3.00 7.39
C GLY A 170 17.94 2.03 6.44
N TRP A 171 16.78 1.48 6.79
CA TRP A 171 16.03 0.59 5.89
C TRP A 171 15.45 1.31 4.67
N VAL A 172 15.11 2.58 4.81
CA VAL A 172 14.64 3.41 3.70
C VAL A 172 15.81 3.71 2.77
N GLN A 173 16.99 3.99 3.33
CA GLN A 173 18.23 4.18 2.58
C GLN A 173 18.66 2.91 1.84
N ASP A 174 18.59 1.75 2.49
CA ASP A 174 18.87 0.44 1.87
C ASP A 174 17.88 0.15 0.73
N PHE A 175 16.61 0.53 0.90
CA PHE A 175 15.58 0.33 -0.11
C PHE A 175 15.82 1.18 -1.36
N VAL A 176 16.19 2.45 -1.20
CA VAL A 176 16.46 3.36 -2.34
C VAL A 176 17.92 3.35 -2.81
N GLN A 177 18.72 2.38 -2.35
CA GLN A 177 20.12 2.30 -2.74
C GLN A 177 20.27 2.20 -4.26
N GLN A 178 21.32 2.82 -4.78
CA GLN A 178 21.63 2.88 -6.20
C GLN A 178 22.91 2.10 -6.51
N ASN A 179 22.94 1.45 -7.66
CA ASN A 179 24.17 0.93 -8.26
C ASN A 179 24.36 1.53 -9.66
N GLY A 180 25.10 2.64 -9.73
CA GLY A 180 25.17 3.43 -10.95
C GLY A 180 23.80 4.06 -11.27
N ALA A 181 23.19 3.64 -12.38
CA ALA A 181 21.89 4.16 -12.83
C ALA A 181 20.69 3.28 -12.42
N THR A 182 20.93 2.15 -11.75
CA THR A 182 19.86 1.21 -11.37
C THR A 182 19.51 1.32 -9.89
N PHE A 183 18.28 0.94 -9.56
CA PHE A 183 17.83 0.71 -8.19
C PHE A 183 17.62 -0.80 -7.98
N PRO A 184 18.60 -1.53 -7.41
CA PRO A 184 18.55 -3.00 -7.36
C PRO A 184 17.35 -3.56 -6.60
N VAL A 185 16.85 -2.84 -5.61
CA VAL A 185 15.63 -3.23 -4.88
C VAL A 185 14.39 -3.07 -5.76
N ALA A 186 14.31 -2.02 -6.60
CA ALA A 186 13.22 -1.87 -7.56
C ALA A 186 13.21 -3.00 -8.59
N ASP A 187 14.39 -3.39 -9.10
CA ASP A 187 14.52 -4.56 -10.00
C ASP A 187 13.96 -5.82 -9.35
N LYS A 188 14.27 -6.04 -8.06
CA LYS A 188 13.74 -7.18 -7.30
C LYS A 188 12.24 -7.11 -7.06
N LEU A 189 11.69 -5.93 -6.78
CA LEU A 189 10.24 -5.76 -6.63
C LEU A 189 9.50 -6.10 -7.94
N ILE A 190 10.06 -5.71 -9.10
CA ILE A 190 9.53 -6.06 -10.41
C ILE A 190 9.61 -7.57 -10.66
N GLU A 191 10.77 -8.19 -10.34
CA GLU A 191 11.02 -9.62 -10.50
C GLU A 191 10.06 -10.46 -9.63
N VAL A 192 9.86 -10.09 -8.36
CA VAL A 192 8.96 -10.80 -7.44
C VAL A 192 7.51 -10.69 -7.93
N ALA A 193 7.06 -9.50 -8.32
CA ALA A 193 5.70 -9.29 -8.82
C ALA A 193 5.44 -10.09 -10.10
N ASP A 194 6.40 -10.14 -11.03
CA ASP A 194 6.31 -10.98 -12.24
C ASP A 194 6.28 -12.48 -11.90
N HIS A 195 7.21 -12.91 -11.04
CA HIS A 195 7.36 -14.32 -10.74
C HIS A 195 6.14 -14.90 -10.01
N TYR A 196 5.65 -14.20 -8.98
CA TYR A 196 4.46 -14.61 -8.24
C TYR A 196 3.15 -14.26 -8.96
N GLY A 197 3.19 -13.36 -9.95
CA GLY A 197 2.04 -13.00 -10.76
C GLY A 197 1.03 -12.11 -10.05
N PHE A 198 1.50 -11.04 -9.39
CA PHE A 198 0.67 -9.98 -8.82
C PHE A 198 1.06 -8.60 -9.38
N ASP A 199 0.26 -7.58 -9.09
CA ASP A 199 0.19 -6.38 -9.91
C ASP A 199 1.03 -5.20 -9.38
N GLY A 200 1.97 -5.43 -8.47
CA GLY A 200 2.90 -4.41 -7.99
C GLY A 200 2.76 -4.09 -6.50
N TRP A 201 2.99 -2.83 -6.12
CA TRP A 201 3.35 -2.50 -4.73
C TRP A 201 2.68 -1.24 -4.20
N PHE A 202 2.12 -1.35 -3.00
CA PHE A 202 1.76 -0.22 -2.17
C PHE A 202 2.94 0.18 -1.30
N ILE A 203 3.39 1.43 -1.40
CA ILE A 203 4.56 1.92 -0.67
C ILE A 203 4.12 2.92 0.40
N ASN A 204 4.35 2.55 1.66
CA ASN A 204 4.05 3.36 2.82
C ASN A 204 5.30 3.66 3.62
N GLN A 205 5.80 4.88 3.44
CA GLN A 205 6.98 5.39 4.11
C GLN A 205 6.54 6.25 5.30
N GLU A 206 6.63 5.69 6.52
CA GLU A 206 6.25 6.34 7.79
C GLU A 206 7.46 6.56 8.72
N THR A 207 8.66 6.12 8.29
CA THR A 207 9.88 6.26 9.07
C THR A 207 10.43 7.67 8.97
N ALA A 208 10.41 8.43 10.07
CA ALA A 208 11.02 9.74 10.13
C ALA A 208 12.56 9.69 10.20
N GLY A 209 13.17 10.85 9.93
CA GLY A 209 14.62 11.03 9.89
C GLY A 209 15.20 11.18 8.48
N GLY A 210 14.35 11.24 7.45
CA GLY A 210 14.74 11.54 6.08
C GLY A 210 15.07 13.03 5.87
N ASP A 211 15.69 13.31 4.73
CA ASP A 211 15.99 14.66 4.26
C ASP A 211 15.61 14.79 2.76
N SER A 212 15.81 15.99 2.20
CA SER A 212 15.53 16.24 0.78
C SER A 212 16.32 15.34 -0.18
N THR A 213 17.50 14.86 0.22
CA THR A 213 18.28 13.92 -0.60
C THR A 213 17.57 12.57 -0.66
N LEU A 214 17.13 12.06 0.49
CA LEU A 214 16.40 10.80 0.58
C LEU A 214 15.03 10.89 -0.14
N ALA A 215 14.35 12.04 -0.04
CA ALA A 215 13.12 12.28 -0.78
C ALA A 215 13.32 12.19 -2.31
N LEU A 216 14.38 12.82 -2.83
CA LEU A 216 14.75 12.72 -4.24
C LEU A 216 15.18 11.30 -4.65
N GLN A 217 15.86 10.56 -3.77
CA GLN A 217 16.21 9.16 -4.02
C GLN A 217 14.97 8.27 -4.08
N MET A 218 13.99 8.47 -3.19
CA MET A 218 12.70 7.77 -3.26
C MET A 218 11.94 8.13 -4.53
N GLN A 219 11.88 9.41 -4.90
CA GLN A 219 11.28 9.82 -6.16
C GLN A 219 11.96 9.12 -7.37
N GLY A 220 13.30 9.11 -7.39
CA GLY A 220 14.07 8.43 -8.43
C GLY A 220 13.83 6.93 -8.46
N PHE A 221 13.67 6.28 -7.29
CA PHE A 221 13.30 4.87 -7.18
C PHE A 221 11.94 4.60 -7.83
N LEU A 222 10.94 5.43 -7.52
CA LEU A 222 9.59 5.32 -8.06
C LEU A 222 9.58 5.54 -9.58
N GLN A 223 10.27 6.56 -10.07
CA GLN A 223 10.45 6.82 -11.51
C GLN A 223 11.16 5.66 -12.21
N TYR A 224 12.20 5.10 -11.59
CA TYR A 224 12.89 3.93 -12.12
C TYR A 224 11.95 2.72 -12.20
N PHE A 225 11.14 2.47 -11.17
CA PHE A 225 10.12 1.41 -11.24
C PHE A 225 9.15 1.67 -12.40
N GLN A 226 8.61 2.89 -12.54
CA GLN A 226 7.70 3.23 -13.64
C GLN A 226 8.32 3.00 -15.03
N ALA A 227 9.61 3.26 -15.18
CA ALA A 227 10.33 3.08 -16.44
C ALA A 227 10.64 1.60 -16.78
N ASN A 228 10.69 0.72 -15.78
CA ASN A 228 11.14 -0.67 -15.94
C ASN A 228 10.08 -1.73 -15.62
N LYS A 229 8.95 -1.33 -15.02
CA LYS A 229 7.87 -2.26 -14.66
C LYS A 229 7.28 -2.97 -15.87
N LEU A 230 6.79 -4.18 -15.65
CA LEU A 230 6.10 -4.95 -16.69
C LEU A 230 4.66 -4.46 -16.87
N PRO A 231 4.02 -4.72 -18.03
CA PRO A 231 2.61 -4.37 -18.25
C PRO A 231 1.72 -4.94 -17.13
N GLY A 232 0.82 -4.11 -16.61
CA GLY A 232 -0.08 -4.47 -15.51
C GLY A 232 0.45 -4.14 -14.11
N GLN A 233 1.78 -4.03 -13.94
CA GLN A 233 2.35 -3.64 -12.65
C GLN A 233 2.09 -2.15 -12.36
N GLN A 234 1.88 -1.83 -11.09
CA GLN A 234 1.61 -0.46 -10.63
C GLN A 234 2.16 -0.18 -9.22
N ILE A 235 2.31 1.11 -8.92
CA ILE A 235 2.61 1.60 -7.57
C ILE A 235 1.49 2.51 -7.07
N GLN A 236 1.05 2.24 -5.85
CA GLN A 236 0.27 3.21 -5.06
C GLN A 236 1.15 3.75 -3.93
N TRP A 237 1.25 5.08 -3.84
CA TRP A 237 2.04 5.79 -2.84
C TRP A 237 1.16 6.30 -1.69
N TYR A 238 1.60 6.16 -0.44
CA TYR A 238 0.89 6.72 0.71
C TYR A 238 1.35 8.14 1.05
N ASP A 239 0.40 9.04 1.32
CA ASP A 239 0.62 10.44 1.72
C ASP A 239 1.22 10.54 3.14
N ALA A 240 2.53 10.33 3.26
CA ALA A 240 3.29 10.47 4.52
C ALA A 240 4.58 11.29 4.34
N MET A 241 5.59 10.76 3.63
CA MET A 241 6.82 11.52 3.34
C MET A 241 6.57 12.65 2.34
N ILE A 242 7.12 13.83 2.62
CA ILE A 242 7.04 15.04 1.77
C ILE A 242 8.37 15.39 1.10
N ASP A 243 8.35 16.42 0.27
CA ASP A 243 9.45 16.97 -0.54
C ASP A 243 10.80 17.16 0.17
N ASN A 244 10.77 17.47 1.46
CA ASN A 244 11.97 17.65 2.28
C ASN A 244 12.39 16.40 3.07
N GLY A 245 11.74 15.25 2.85
CA GLY A 245 12.02 13.97 3.51
C GLY A 245 11.38 13.80 4.90
N ALA A 246 10.68 14.81 5.41
CA ALA A 246 9.95 14.69 6.66
C ALA A 246 8.67 13.84 6.49
N ILE A 247 8.22 13.21 7.57
CA ILE A 247 6.87 12.62 7.66
C ILE A 247 5.91 13.72 8.04
N ALA A 248 5.03 14.08 7.11
CA ALA A 248 4.00 15.09 7.29
C ALA A 248 2.82 14.78 6.36
N TRP A 249 1.84 14.03 6.87
CA TRP A 249 0.62 13.72 6.13
C TRP A 249 -0.14 15.00 5.75
N GLN A 250 -0.38 15.20 4.46
CA GLN A 250 -1.05 16.42 3.97
C GLN A 250 -2.58 16.28 4.03
N ASN A 251 -3.09 15.05 3.97
CA ASN A 251 -4.51 14.72 3.79
C ASN A 251 -5.09 15.25 2.47
N GLU A 252 -4.21 15.60 1.53
CA GLU A 252 -4.52 16.15 0.22
C GLU A 252 -3.32 15.98 -0.70
N LEU A 253 -3.56 15.97 -2.00
CA LEU A 253 -2.50 16.12 -2.99
C LEU A 253 -2.17 17.62 -3.13
N ASN A 254 -0.95 18.01 -2.78
CA ASN A 254 -0.48 19.40 -2.86
C ASN A 254 1.01 19.49 -3.23
N ASP A 255 1.59 20.68 -3.20
CA ASP A 255 2.98 20.91 -3.60
C ASP A 255 4.02 20.14 -2.76
N ARG A 256 3.65 19.68 -1.55
CA ARG A 256 4.56 18.97 -0.65
C ARG A 256 4.72 17.49 -0.98
N ASN A 257 3.72 16.87 -1.61
CA ASN A 257 3.74 15.44 -1.91
C ASN A 257 3.52 15.12 -3.40
N ALA A 258 3.16 16.11 -4.24
CA ALA A 258 2.91 15.92 -5.67
C ALA A 258 4.07 15.27 -6.41
N MET A 259 5.31 15.51 -5.98
CA MET A 259 6.51 14.93 -6.57
C MET A 259 6.56 13.39 -6.52
N PHE A 260 5.80 12.76 -5.61
CA PHE A 260 5.67 11.30 -5.51
C PHE A 260 4.55 10.73 -6.39
N LEU A 261 3.71 11.57 -7.00
CA LEU A 261 2.67 11.17 -7.94
C LEU A 261 3.08 11.49 -9.40
N GLU A 262 3.50 12.72 -9.66
CA GLU A 262 3.81 13.25 -10.99
C GLU A 262 4.87 14.37 -10.91
N ASP A 263 5.94 14.25 -11.69
CA ASP A 263 6.98 15.29 -11.83
C ASP A 263 7.64 15.19 -13.22
N GLY A 264 7.11 15.97 -14.18
CA GLY A 264 7.53 15.89 -15.60
C GLY A 264 7.22 14.55 -16.28
N GLY A 265 6.54 13.65 -15.58
CA GLY A 265 6.21 12.29 -15.93
C GLY A 265 5.69 11.53 -14.71
N ARG A 266 5.07 10.37 -14.95
CA ARG A 266 4.47 9.54 -13.91
C ARG A 266 5.53 9.08 -12.90
N VAL A 267 5.29 9.31 -11.62
CA VAL A 267 6.12 8.82 -10.51
C VAL A 267 5.44 7.64 -9.80
N SER A 268 4.14 7.75 -9.51
CA SER A 268 3.30 6.64 -9.02
C SER A 268 2.00 6.56 -9.81
N ASP A 269 1.39 5.37 -9.88
CA ASP A 269 0.12 5.16 -10.59
C ASP A 269 -1.08 5.70 -9.80
N SER A 270 -1.03 5.68 -8.49
CA SER A 270 -2.02 6.35 -7.63
C SER A 270 -1.42 6.82 -6.31
N MET A 271 -2.16 7.66 -5.58
CA MET A 271 -1.81 8.11 -4.24
C MET A 271 -2.97 7.83 -3.28
N PHE A 272 -2.66 7.28 -2.12
CA PHE A 272 -3.61 7.11 -1.01
C PHE A 272 -3.37 8.23 0.01
N LEU A 273 -4.35 9.14 0.14
CA LEU A 273 -4.31 10.25 1.07
C LEU A 273 -4.54 9.78 2.51
N ASN A 274 -3.87 10.43 3.45
CA ASN A 274 -4.14 10.21 4.87
C ASN A 274 -5.57 10.64 5.27
N PHE A 275 -6.03 10.16 6.42
CA PHE A 275 -7.44 10.14 6.82
C PHE A 275 -8.05 11.51 7.19
N GLY A 276 -7.22 12.53 7.44
CA GLY A 276 -7.63 13.82 8.01
C GLY A 276 -8.21 14.83 7.01
N TRP A 277 -8.82 14.37 5.92
CA TRP A 277 -9.29 15.24 4.84
C TRP A 277 -10.69 15.82 5.12
N SER A 278 -10.99 16.93 4.44
CA SER A 278 -12.32 17.54 4.40
C SER A 278 -12.80 17.70 2.95
N ALA A 279 -14.09 17.44 2.73
CA ALA A 279 -14.67 17.52 1.39
C ALA A 279 -14.65 18.94 0.79
N GLY A 280 -14.75 19.98 1.62
CA GLY A 280 -14.85 21.37 1.17
C GLY A 280 -13.52 22.03 0.80
N THR A 281 -12.40 21.50 1.26
CA THR A 281 -11.06 22.08 1.05
C THR A 281 -10.13 21.02 0.47
N ASN A 282 -9.73 20.03 1.27
CA ASN A 282 -8.68 19.08 0.90
C ASN A 282 -8.98 18.28 -0.37
N LEU A 283 -10.21 17.75 -0.51
CA LEU A 283 -10.58 16.96 -1.70
C LEU A 283 -10.73 17.84 -2.95
N ALA A 284 -11.23 19.06 -2.78
CA ALA A 284 -11.36 20.02 -3.88
C ALA A 284 -9.98 20.49 -4.37
N ASP A 285 -9.06 20.75 -3.45
CA ASP A 285 -7.68 21.16 -3.73
C ASP A 285 -6.89 20.01 -4.36
N SER A 286 -7.05 18.78 -3.84
CA SER A 286 -6.47 17.57 -4.45
C SER A 286 -6.91 17.38 -5.90
N ARG A 287 -8.22 17.55 -6.17
CA ARG A 287 -8.75 17.47 -7.53
C ARG A 287 -8.14 18.54 -8.44
N ALA A 288 -8.07 19.79 -7.96
CA ALA A 288 -7.48 20.89 -8.72
C ALA A 288 -5.99 20.64 -9.01
N LYS A 289 -5.24 20.15 -8.02
CA LYS A 289 -3.83 19.82 -8.16
C LYS A 289 -3.61 18.66 -9.12
N ALA A 290 -4.38 17.58 -9.04
CA ALA A 290 -4.31 16.45 -9.98
C ALA A 290 -4.53 16.91 -11.43
N ILE A 291 -5.55 17.72 -11.69
CA ILE A 291 -5.81 18.29 -13.01
C ILE A 291 -4.63 19.15 -13.49
N ALA A 292 -4.07 19.99 -12.61
CA ALA A 292 -2.93 20.84 -12.94
C ALA A 292 -1.66 20.04 -13.28
N LEU A 293 -1.50 18.84 -12.69
CA LEU A 293 -0.43 17.88 -12.99
C LEU A 293 -0.73 17.03 -14.25
N GLY A 294 -1.90 17.17 -14.88
CA GLY A 294 -2.31 16.31 -16.00
C GLY A 294 -2.70 14.89 -15.58
N ARG A 295 -3.02 14.68 -14.30
CA ARG A 295 -3.46 13.40 -13.74
C ARG A 295 -4.97 13.30 -13.67
N ASN A 296 -5.47 12.07 -13.73
CA ASN A 296 -6.87 11.81 -13.42
C ASN A 296 -7.07 12.02 -11.91
N PRO A 297 -8.02 12.88 -11.48
CA PRO A 297 -8.31 13.06 -10.05
C PRO A 297 -8.69 11.78 -9.31
N TYR A 298 -9.20 10.79 -10.03
CA TYR A 298 -9.55 9.49 -9.44
C TYR A 298 -8.33 8.56 -9.22
N ASP A 299 -7.12 8.99 -9.60
CA ASP A 299 -5.87 8.35 -9.17
C ASP A 299 -5.49 8.74 -7.72
N VAL A 300 -6.27 9.62 -7.08
CA VAL A 300 -6.07 10.09 -5.70
C VAL A 300 -7.18 9.54 -4.82
N TYR A 301 -6.84 8.57 -3.98
CA TYR A 301 -7.75 7.85 -3.11
C TYR A 301 -7.80 8.48 -1.72
N ALA A 302 -8.96 8.98 -1.31
CA ALA A 302 -9.15 9.58 0.01
C ALA A 302 -9.28 8.50 1.09
N GLY A 303 -8.33 8.42 2.01
CA GLY A 303 -8.28 7.36 3.01
C GLY A 303 -9.41 7.43 4.04
N VAL A 304 -10.00 6.28 4.37
CA VAL A 304 -10.97 6.14 5.46
C VAL A 304 -10.46 5.05 6.40
N ASP A 305 -10.22 5.40 7.67
CA ASP A 305 -9.84 4.43 8.70
C ASP A 305 -11.08 3.70 9.22
N VAL A 306 -11.18 2.42 8.87
CA VAL A 306 -12.25 1.51 9.31
C VAL A 306 -11.76 0.51 10.37
N GLN A 307 -10.50 0.60 10.82
CA GLN A 307 -9.95 -0.28 11.85
C GLN A 307 -10.28 0.25 13.25
N GLY A 308 -10.10 1.55 13.49
CA GLY A 308 -10.23 2.13 14.82
C GLY A 308 -11.67 2.13 15.37
N LEU A 309 -12.65 2.46 14.52
CA LEU A 309 -14.06 2.62 14.91
C LEU A 309 -15.04 1.71 14.15
N GLY A 310 -14.55 0.93 13.18
CA GLY A 310 -15.43 0.16 12.28
C GLY A 310 -16.09 1.06 11.22
N TYR A 311 -17.33 0.72 10.85
CA TYR A 311 -18.17 1.42 9.88
C TYR A 311 -19.24 2.29 10.55
#